data_AF-A0A662WCF9-F1
#
_entry.id   AF-A0A662WCF9-F1
#
_cell.length_a   1.000
_cell.length_b   1.000
_cell.length_c   1.000
_cell.angle_alpha   90.00
_cell.angle_beta   90.00
_cell.angle_gamma   90.00
#
_symmetry.space_group_name_H-M   'P 1'
#
loop_
_entity.id
_entity.type
_entity.pdbx_description
1 polymer ?
#
loop_
_entity_poly.entity_id
_entity_poly.type
_entity_poly.pdbx_seq_one_letter_code
_entity_poly.pdbx_strand_id
1 'polypeptide(L)'
;MKGVRFADCIYQCFWEDLEKVPRVKGSKSESNAQSECMKAFGIAKQYISKDEMPRPYASMRNEDEQLAWSTHVQALAESVEARVIKDLTGGADRPKKRKRTAFVSATIREHYKQSKARKAKNTVN
;
A
#
# COMPACT_ATOMS: atom_id res chain seq x y z
N MET A 1 -3.27 12.65 2.87
CA MET A 1 -4.41 11.73 2.67
C MET A 1 -5.06 11.32 4.00
N LYS A 2 -6.00 12.12 4.52
CA LYS A 2 -6.78 11.71 5.70
C LYS A 2 -8.01 10.92 5.24
N GLY A 3 -8.27 9.76 5.85
CA GLY A 3 -9.45 8.95 5.57
C GLY A 3 -9.36 8.01 4.36
N VAL A 4 -8.28 8.05 3.58
CA VAL A 4 -8.05 7.13 2.44
C VAL A 4 -7.64 5.75 2.97
N ARG A 5 -8.32 4.70 2.51
CA ARG A 5 -7.99 3.31 2.83
C ARG A 5 -6.66 2.91 2.21
N PHE A 6 -5.92 2.06 2.91
CA PHE A 6 -4.61 1.63 2.45
C PHE A 6 -4.74 0.78 1.17
N ALA A 7 -5.72 -0.13 1.12
CA ALA A 7 -6.02 -0.91 -0.09
C ALA A 7 -6.37 0.00 -1.28
N ASP A 8 -7.25 0.98 -1.11
CA ASP A 8 -7.69 1.87 -2.20
C ASP A 8 -6.51 2.68 -2.77
N CYS A 9 -5.58 3.10 -1.90
CA CYS A 9 -4.35 3.77 -2.33
C CYS A 9 -3.44 2.83 -3.16
N ILE A 10 -3.28 1.57 -2.74
CA ILE A 10 -2.52 0.57 -3.51
C ILE A 10 -3.17 0.33 -4.89
N TYR A 11 -4.49 0.16 -4.91
CA TYR A 11 -5.25 -0.02 -6.14
C TYR A 11 -5.02 1.15 -7.11
N GLN A 12 -5.14 2.40 -6.63
CA GLN A 12 -4.83 3.58 -7.43
C GLN A 12 -3.38 3.62 -7.93
N CYS A 13 -2.41 3.18 -7.11
CA CYS A 13 -1.00 3.11 -7.53
C CYS A 13 -0.76 2.15 -8.69
N PHE A 14 -1.50 1.04 -8.75
CA PHE A 14 -1.43 0.12 -9.89
C PHE A 14 -2.06 0.69 -11.16
N TRP A 15 -3.13 1.48 -11.02
CA TRP A 15 -3.78 2.15 -12.14
C TRP A 15 -2.90 3.25 -12.76
N GLU A 16 -2.35 4.12 -11.93
CA GLU A 16 -1.64 5.31 -12.38
C GLU A 16 -0.18 5.05 -12.78
N ASP A 17 0.32 3.83 -12.57
CA ASP A 17 1.74 3.49 -12.67
C ASP A 17 2.58 4.58 -12.00
N LEU A 18 2.35 4.76 -10.69
CA LEU A 18 2.84 5.91 -9.92
C LEU A 18 4.36 6.12 -10.00
N GLU A 19 5.13 5.10 -10.40
CA GLU A 19 6.57 5.19 -10.71
C GLU A 19 6.88 6.09 -11.92
N LYS A 20 5.92 6.26 -12.83
CA LYS A 20 6.01 7.13 -14.02
C LYS A 20 5.47 8.54 -13.79
N VAL A 21 4.74 8.78 -12.70
CA VAL A 21 4.18 10.11 -12.40
C VAL A 21 5.32 11.02 -11.91
N PRO A 22 5.64 12.12 -12.63
CA PRO A 22 6.67 13.06 -12.20
C PRO A 22 6.37 13.57 -10.79
N ARG A 23 7.39 13.73 -9.94
CA ARG A 23 7.22 14.41 -8.65
C ARG A 23 6.82 15.86 -8.92
N VAL A 24 5.55 16.19 -8.73
CA VAL A 24 5.05 17.54 -8.98
C VAL A 24 5.69 18.46 -7.94
N LYS A 25 6.58 19.34 -8.40
CA LYS A 25 7.15 20.43 -7.59
C LYS A 25 6.14 21.59 -7.55
N GLY A 26 4.98 21.37 -6.93
CA GLY A 26 3.90 22.36 -6.84
C GLY A 26 3.02 22.05 -5.63
N SER A 27 2.79 23.09 -4.81
CA SER A 27 2.10 23.08 -3.51
C SER A 27 2.59 22.04 -2.47
N LYS A 28 2.84 22.47 -1.23
CA LYS A 28 3.23 21.55 -0.12
C LYS A 28 2.23 20.38 0.07
N SER A 29 0.98 20.58 -0.33
CA SER A 29 -0.14 19.67 -0.11
C SER A 29 -0.17 18.51 -1.12
N GLU A 30 -0.02 18.80 -2.41
CA GLU A 30 0.00 17.79 -3.48
C GLU A 30 1.27 16.93 -3.41
N SER A 31 2.41 17.58 -3.13
CA SER A 31 3.67 16.89 -2.86
C SER A 31 3.57 15.89 -1.70
N ASN A 32 2.79 16.22 -0.67
CA ASN A 32 2.57 15.33 0.48
C ASN A 32 1.68 14.14 0.14
N ALA A 33 0.61 14.32 -0.63
CA ALA A 33 -0.28 13.22 -1.03
C ALA A 33 0.45 12.21 -1.94
N GLN A 34 1.15 12.69 -2.98
CA GLN A 34 1.96 11.83 -3.85
C GLN A 34 3.06 11.11 -3.05
N SER A 35 3.73 11.80 -2.12
CA SER A 35 4.74 11.21 -1.23
C SER A 35 4.16 10.11 -0.34
N GLU A 36 2.97 10.31 0.22
CA GLU A 36 2.28 9.29 1.01
C GLU A 36 1.87 8.09 0.13
N CYS A 37 1.38 8.30 -1.10
CA CYS A 37 1.06 7.20 -2.02
C CYS A 37 2.31 6.36 -2.35
N MET A 38 3.41 7.02 -2.72
CA MET A 38 4.68 6.34 -3.02
C MET A 38 5.21 5.54 -1.82
N LYS A 39 5.09 6.08 -0.61
CA LYS A 39 5.45 5.35 0.62
C LYS A 39 4.53 4.15 0.86
N ALA A 40 3.22 4.33 0.71
CA ALA A 40 2.25 3.26 0.85
C ALA A 40 2.53 2.12 -0.14
N PHE A 41 2.75 2.47 -1.41
CA PHE A 41 3.08 1.51 -2.45
C PHE A 41 4.43 0.83 -2.22
N GLY A 42 5.45 1.58 -1.77
CA GLY A 42 6.74 1.02 -1.40
C GLY A 42 6.67 0.05 -0.22
N ILE A 43 5.74 0.25 0.72
CA ILE A 43 5.44 -0.74 1.77
C ILE A 43 4.73 -1.94 1.14
N ALA A 44 3.67 -1.71 0.35
CA ALA A 44 2.88 -2.76 -0.27
C ALA A 44 3.73 -3.71 -1.12
N LYS A 45 4.68 -3.20 -1.93
CA LYS A 45 5.61 -4.00 -2.73
C LYS A 45 6.43 -5.02 -1.92
N GLN A 46 6.69 -4.77 -0.64
CA GLN A 46 7.40 -5.73 0.22
C GLN A 46 6.55 -6.97 0.54
N TYR A 47 5.24 -6.88 0.35
CA TYR A 47 4.25 -7.92 0.65
C TYR A 47 3.65 -8.56 -0.60
N ILE A 48 4.06 -8.12 -1.79
CA ILE A 48 3.61 -8.64 -3.08
C ILE A 48 4.75 -9.45 -3.67
N SER A 49 4.50 -10.74 -3.88
CA SER A 49 5.46 -11.61 -4.57
C SER A 49 5.58 -11.26 -6.06
N LYS A 50 6.63 -11.75 -6.72
CA LYS A 50 6.85 -11.45 -8.15
C LYS A 50 5.74 -12.02 -9.03
N ASP A 51 5.20 -13.17 -8.65
CA ASP A 51 4.10 -13.87 -9.33
C ASP A 51 2.73 -13.25 -9.05
N GLU A 52 2.54 -12.61 -7.91
CA GLU A 52 1.33 -11.82 -7.61
C GLU A 52 1.32 -10.45 -8.30
N MET A 53 2.44 -9.99 -8.87
CA MET A 53 2.52 -8.66 -9.48
C MET A 53 1.64 -8.60 -10.75
N PRO A 54 0.62 -7.72 -10.79
CA PRO A 54 -0.26 -7.63 -11.95
C PRO A 54 0.51 -7.11 -13.16
N ARG A 55 0.16 -7.60 -14.36
CA ARG A 55 0.63 -7.02 -15.62
C ARG A 55 0.16 -5.55 -15.72
N PRO A 56 0.87 -4.66 -16.44
CA PRO A 56 0.44 -3.27 -16.57
C PRO A 56 -0.96 -3.14 -17.18
N TYR A 57 -1.78 -2.22 -16.66
CA TYR A 57 -3.14 -1.97 -17.19
C TYR A 57 -3.13 -1.66 -18.70
N ALA A 58 -2.12 -0.92 -19.16
CA ALA A 58 -1.94 -0.58 -20.58
C ALA A 58 -1.72 -1.80 -21.51
N SER A 59 -1.49 -3.00 -20.96
CA SER A 59 -1.38 -4.24 -21.73
C SER A 59 -2.70 -4.99 -21.93
N MET A 60 -3.79 -4.53 -21.29
CA MET A 60 -5.11 -5.14 -21.44
C MET A 60 -5.70 -4.77 -22.81
N ARG A 61 -6.20 -5.77 -23.55
CA ARG A 61 -6.59 -5.63 -24.97
C ARG A 61 -8.06 -5.33 -25.19
N ASN A 62 -8.91 -5.65 -24.20
CA ASN A 62 -10.36 -5.49 -24.30
C ASN A 62 -10.97 -5.21 -22.91
N GLU A 63 -12.25 -4.86 -22.89
CA GLU A 63 -12.99 -4.49 -21.68
C GLU A 63 -13.08 -5.64 -20.66
N ASP A 64 -13.20 -6.89 -21.13
CA ASP A 64 -13.24 -8.07 -20.27
C ASP A 64 -11.90 -8.27 -19.53
N GLU A 65 -10.77 -8.14 -20.23
CA GLU A 65 -9.44 -8.18 -19.66
C GLU A 65 -9.23 -7.03 -18.66
N GLN A 66 -9.73 -5.83 -18.97
CA GLN A 66 -9.68 -4.67 -18.08
C GLN A 66 -10.50 -4.89 -16.79
N LEU A 67 -11.70 -5.46 -16.91
CA LEU A 67 -12.57 -5.76 -15.77
C LEU A 67 -11.96 -6.86 -14.89
N ALA A 68 -11.46 -7.93 -15.51
CA ALA A 68 -10.76 -9.00 -14.80
C ALA A 68 -9.52 -8.48 -14.08
N TRP A 69 -8.76 -7.60 -14.74
CA TRP A 69 -7.60 -6.94 -14.14
C TRP A 69 -8.00 -6.07 -12.95
N SER A 70 -8.99 -5.21 -13.08
CA SER A 70 -9.46 -4.32 -12.01
C SER A 70 -9.90 -5.13 -10.78
N THR A 71 -10.66 -6.20 -11.00
CA THR A 71 -11.11 -7.12 -9.94
C THR A 71 -9.93 -7.79 -9.23
N HIS A 72 -8.96 -8.29 -10.01
CA HIS A 72 -7.76 -8.94 -9.48
C HIS A 72 -6.90 -7.98 -8.64
N VAL A 73 -6.65 -6.78 -9.16
CA VAL A 73 -5.83 -5.78 -8.47
C VAL A 73 -6.50 -5.27 -7.20
N GLN A 74 -7.83 -5.10 -7.22
CA GLN A 74 -8.58 -4.78 -6.00
C GLN A 74 -8.41 -5.87 -4.94
N ALA A 75 -8.61 -7.15 -5.31
CA ALA A 75 -8.45 -8.27 -4.39
C ALA A 75 -7.00 -8.38 -3.85
N LEU A 76 -6.00 -8.15 -4.71
CA LEU A 76 -4.60 -8.10 -4.31
C LEU A 76 -4.34 -6.97 -3.30
N ALA A 77 -4.83 -5.76 -3.57
CA ALA A 77 -4.67 -4.61 -2.69
C ALA A 77 -5.26 -4.87 -1.30
N GLU A 78 -6.43 -5.50 -1.22
CA GLU A 78 -7.06 -5.89 0.04
C GLU A 78 -6.29 -6.99 0.78
N SER A 79 -5.79 -7.99 0.05
CA SER A 79 -4.94 -9.05 0.60
C SER A 79 -3.63 -8.48 1.18
N VAL A 80 -3.02 -7.54 0.47
CA VAL A 80 -1.80 -6.85 0.92
C VAL A 80 -2.08 -5.98 2.14
N GLU A 81 -3.19 -5.23 2.15
CA GLU A 81 -3.64 -4.47 3.33
C GLU A 81 -3.76 -5.40 4.55
N ALA A 82 -4.40 -6.57 4.41
CA ALA A 82 -4.53 -7.53 5.49
C ALA A 82 -3.17 -8.06 5.98
N ARG A 83 -2.25 -8.40 5.06
CA ARG A 83 -0.88 -8.85 5.39
C ARG A 83 -0.10 -7.77 6.15
N VAL A 84 -0.14 -6.53 5.67
CA VAL A 84 0.52 -5.38 6.31
C VAL A 84 -0.05 -5.14 7.70
N ILE A 85 -1.39 -5.11 7.86
CA ILE A 85 -2.01 -4.93 9.18
C ILE A 85 -1.58 -6.05 10.13
N LYS A 86 -1.54 -7.30 9.68
CA LYS A 86 -1.14 -8.45 10.49
C LYS A 86 0.30 -8.31 11.00
N ASP A 87 1.24 -7.90 10.15
CA ASP A 87 2.64 -7.61 10.55
C ASP A 87 2.68 -6.46 11.56
N LEU A 88 1.97 -5.36 11.29
CA LEU A 88 1.95 -4.17 12.15
C LEU A 88 1.27 -4.42 13.50
N THR A 89 0.32 -5.36 13.61
CA THR A 89 -0.25 -5.72 14.90
C THR A 89 0.56 -6.79 15.64
N GLY A 90 1.72 -7.20 15.10
CA GLY A 90 2.66 -8.10 15.75
C GLY A 90 2.13 -9.52 15.94
N GLY A 91 1.26 -9.99 15.05
CA GLY A 91 0.59 -11.29 15.21
C GLY A 91 -0.25 -11.40 16.50
N ALA A 92 -0.46 -10.30 17.22
CA ALA A 92 -1.26 -10.30 18.43
C ALA A 92 -2.67 -10.72 18.02
N ASP A 93 -3.03 -11.94 18.43
CA ASP A 93 -4.34 -12.56 18.31
C ASP A 93 -5.32 -11.85 19.24
N ARG A 94 -5.34 -10.52 19.19
CA ARG A 94 -6.30 -9.70 19.91
C ARG A 94 -7.57 -9.82 19.09
N PRO A 95 -8.65 -10.40 19.64
CA PRO A 95 -9.94 -10.44 18.98
C PRO A 95 -10.48 -9.02 18.96
N LYS A 96 -10.04 -8.20 18.00
CA LYS A 96 -10.55 -6.86 17.83
C LYS A 96 -11.84 -6.97 17.05
N LYS A 97 -12.94 -7.01 17.81
CA LYS A 97 -14.36 -6.92 17.42
C LYS A 97 -14.74 -5.72 16.50
N ARG A 98 -13.78 -5.03 15.88
CA ARG A 98 -14.01 -4.00 14.87
C ARG A 98 -13.07 -4.25 13.70
N LYS A 99 -13.62 -4.44 12.50
CA LYS A 99 -12.90 -4.24 11.23
C LYS A 99 -12.29 -2.84 11.30
N ARG A 100 -11.02 -2.74 11.72
CA ARG A 100 -10.30 -1.47 11.73
C ARG A 100 -9.93 -1.21 10.29
N THR A 101 -10.62 -0.28 9.66
CA THR A 101 -10.20 0.31 8.40
C THR A 101 -8.77 0.81 8.56
N ALA A 102 -7.84 0.31 7.75
CA ALA A 102 -6.46 0.78 7.75
C ALA A 102 -6.35 2.01 6.86
N PHE A 103 -6.00 3.14 7.45
CA PHE A 103 -5.80 4.38 6.71
C PHE A 103 -4.35 4.55 6.31
N VAL A 104 -4.09 5.10 5.12
CA VAL A 104 -2.74 5.27 4.55
C VAL A 104 -1.76 5.91 5.53
N SER A 105 -2.12 7.07 6.07
CA SER A 105 -1.25 7.82 6.99
C SER A 105 -0.96 7.06 8.29
N ALA A 106 -1.93 6.31 8.82
CA ALA A 106 -1.75 5.50 10.03
C ALA A 106 -0.84 4.30 9.76
N THR A 107 -1.05 3.59 8.65
CA THR A 107 -0.25 2.44 8.22
C THR A 107 1.21 2.83 8.00
N ILE A 108 1.46 3.91 7.25
CA ILE A 108 2.82 4.42 7.00
C ILE A 108 3.52 4.75 8.33
N ARG A 109 2.85 5.50 9.21
CA ARG A 109 3.43 5.92 10.49
C ARG A 109 3.81 4.72 11.36
N GLU A 110 2.94 3.74 11.48
CA GLU A 110 3.19 2.55 12.30
C GLU A 110 4.30 1.68 11.71
N HIS A 111 4.31 1.49 10.38
CA HIS A 111 5.38 0.75 9.70
C HIS A 111 6.76 1.37 9.95
N TYR A 112 6.93 2.68 9.77
CA TYR A 112 8.20 3.33 10.02
C TYR A 112 8.60 3.35 11.51
N LYS A 113 7.62 3.45 12.42
CA LYS A 113 7.86 3.35 13.86
C LYS A 113 8.45 1.97 14.21
N GLN A 114 7.87 0.89 13.68
CA GLN A 114 8.35 -0.47 13.91
C GLN A 114 9.68 -0.74 13.22
N SER A 115 9.86 -0.28 11.98
CA SER A 115 11.13 -0.40 11.26
C SER A 115 12.27 0.26 12.05
N LYS A 116 12.05 1.46 12.60
CA LYS A 116 13.02 2.12 13.50
C LYS A 116 13.29 1.30 14.76
N ALA A 117 12.26 0.76 15.41
CA ALA A 117 12.42 -0.07 16.60
C ALA A 117 13.18 -1.38 16.31
N ARG A 118 12.94 -2.03 15.17
CA ARG A 118 13.67 -3.23 14.70
C ARG A 118 15.15 -2.90 14.45
N LYS A 119 15.45 -1.78 13.79
CA LYS A 119 16.83 -1.31 13.57
C LYS A 119 17.56 -1.02 14.88
N ALA A 120 16.93 -0.30 15.82
CA ALA A 120 17.52 0.02 17.10
C ALA A 120 17.90 -1.24 17.91
N LYS A 121 17.09 -2.30 17.86
CA LYS A 121 17.39 -3.59 18.51
C LYS A 121 18.60 -4.29 17.88
N ASN A 122 18.78 -4.20 16.57
CA ASN A 122 19.89 -4.84 15.87
C ASN A 122 21.23 -4.10 16.01
N THR A 123 21.23 -2.82 16.41
CA THR A 123 22.46 -2.02 16.61
C THR A 123 23.02 -2.14 18.03
N VAL A 124 22.26 -2.71 18.97
CA VAL A 124 22.66 -2.86 20.38
C VAL A 124 23.31 -4.24 20.64
N ASN A 125 23.45 -5.08 19.60
CA ASN A 125 24.14 -6.37 19.65
C ASN A 125 25.50 -6.32 18.99
#